data_AF-A0AA35TGL8-F1
#
_entry.id   AF-A0AA35TGL8-F1
#
_cell.length_a   1.000
_cell.length_b   1.000
_cell.length_c   1.000
_cell.angle_alpha   90.00
_cell.angle_beta   90.00
_cell.angle_gamma   90.00
#
_symmetry.space_group_name_H-M   'P 1'
#
loop_
_entity.id
_entity.type
_entity.pdbx_description
1 polymer ?
#
loop_
_entity_poly.entity_id
_entity_poly.type
_entity_poly.pdbx_seq_one_letter_code
_entity_poly.pdbx_strand_id
1 'polypeptide(L)'
;MKEVIQEAVRQLEDQNPCVLATVVRTKGSTPQKSGSMLLVRQDGTGVGTLGGGCVEGDIWYAAKEMLRNHSGPEFKDYFLNEDIAARDGLVCGGTMYFYLEPMWEPSAFVDIGSQLIDAYEGGDPVGLATVVNVPDGGINLGAKLILKVDGTVSGTLGSVELDDKAVRVAQQVADVGSNESFVTEDGTEVFVEGFTTPPTLAVIGGGHVGKATADLANSLGYRVFVVDDRPEFANSERFPYAEQTVVSSYDRWFEKLTINVNTFIVVATRGTVF
;
A
#
# COMPACT_ATOMS: atom_id res chain seq x y z
N MET A 1 5.12 1.15 -1.78
CA MET A 1 4.14 0.23 -2.40
C MET A 1 3.70 0.73 -3.78
N LYS A 2 3.34 2.01 -3.94
CA LYS A 2 2.98 2.62 -5.24
C LYS A 2 3.91 2.20 -6.40
N GLU A 3 5.22 2.33 -6.24
CA GLU A 3 6.21 1.98 -7.28
C GLU A 3 6.13 0.51 -7.72
N VAL A 4 5.84 -0.42 -6.79
CA VAL A 4 5.71 -1.85 -7.08
C VAL A 4 4.45 -2.11 -7.91
N ILE A 5 3.35 -1.44 -7.58
CA ILE A 5 2.07 -1.56 -8.29
C ILE A 5 2.18 -0.93 -9.69
N GLN A 6 2.79 0.26 -9.81
CA GLN A 6 3.07 0.90 -11.10
C GLN A 6 3.92 -0.01 -11.98
N GLU A 7 4.93 -0.64 -11.39
CA GLU A 7 5.77 -1.57 -12.11
C GLU A 7 5.00 -2.82 -12.57
N ALA A 8 4.14 -3.39 -11.72
CA ALA A 8 3.30 -4.52 -12.08
C ALA A 8 2.40 -4.21 -13.29
N VAL A 9 1.71 -3.06 -13.24
CA VAL A 9 0.87 -2.59 -14.36
C VAL A 9 1.70 -2.46 -15.63
N ARG A 10 2.84 -1.78 -15.56
CA ARG A 10 3.73 -1.58 -16.71
C ARG A 10 4.23 -2.89 -17.31
N GLN A 11 4.68 -3.83 -16.48
CA GLN A 11 5.14 -5.14 -16.96
C GLN A 11 4.02 -5.87 -17.71
N LEU A 12 2.79 -5.85 -17.19
CA LEU A 12 1.67 -6.55 -17.82
C LEU A 12 1.17 -5.86 -19.08
N GLU A 13 1.13 -4.53 -19.13
CA GLU A 13 0.84 -3.77 -20.36
C GLU A 13 1.86 -4.08 -21.47
N ASP A 14 3.14 -4.23 -21.10
CA ASP A 14 4.22 -4.64 -21.99
C ASP A 14 4.22 -6.16 -22.30
N GLN A 15 3.23 -6.91 -21.83
CA GLN A 15 3.12 -8.37 -21.97
C GLN A 15 4.31 -9.15 -21.41
N ASN A 16 4.92 -8.63 -20.34
CA ASN A 16 6.00 -9.26 -19.61
C ASN A 16 5.46 -9.87 -18.31
N PRO A 17 5.38 -11.22 -18.21
CA PRO A 17 4.97 -11.86 -16.97
C PRO A 17 5.91 -11.54 -15.81
N CYS A 18 5.33 -11.43 -14.61
CA CYS A 18 6.06 -11.16 -13.38
C CYS A 18 5.36 -11.83 -12.20
N VAL A 19 6.02 -11.87 -11.05
CA VAL A 19 5.43 -12.37 -9.79
C VAL A 19 5.40 -11.24 -8.79
N LEU A 20 4.24 -11.00 -8.19
CA LEU A 20 4.07 -10.12 -7.05
C LEU A 20 4.07 -10.96 -5.77
N ALA A 21 5.04 -10.72 -4.89
CA ALA A 21 5.10 -11.31 -3.58
C ALA A 21 4.66 -10.27 -2.53
N THR A 22 3.68 -10.62 -1.70
CA THR A 22 3.13 -9.75 -0.67
C THR A 22 3.27 -10.39 0.71
N VAL A 23 3.73 -9.64 1.71
CA VAL A 23 3.65 -10.05 3.12
C VAL A 23 2.19 -9.91 3.56
N VAL A 24 1.51 -11.03 3.77
CA VAL A 24 0.07 -11.04 4.10
C VAL A 24 -0.19 -11.19 5.60
N ARG A 25 0.79 -11.71 6.34
CA ARG A 25 0.72 -11.81 7.79
C ARG A 25 2.12 -11.80 8.40
N THR A 26 2.21 -11.28 9.62
CA THR A 26 3.44 -11.33 10.42
C THR A 26 3.09 -11.68 11.86
N LYS A 27 4.01 -12.35 12.55
CA LYS A 27 3.92 -12.67 13.98
C LYS A 27 5.25 -12.38 14.64
N GLY A 28 5.25 -11.67 15.76
CA GLY A 28 6.47 -11.30 16.47
C GLY A 28 7.24 -10.16 15.80
N SER A 29 8.56 -10.12 16.02
CA SER A 29 9.43 -9.09 15.46
C SER A 29 9.94 -9.49 14.08
N THR A 30 9.46 -8.80 13.05
CA THR A 30 9.79 -9.06 11.64
C THR A 30 10.35 -7.78 10.98
N PRO A 31 11.25 -7.92 9.99
CA PRO A 31 11.92 -6.78 9.35
C PRO A 31 10.96 -5.88 8.56
N GLN A 32 9.84 -6.45 8.07
CA GLN A 32 8.76 -5.74 7.40
C GLN A 32 7.40 -6.11 7.99
N LYS A 33 6.39 -5.30 7.65
CA LYS A 33 5.00 -5.47 8.08
C LYS A 33 4.12 -5.98 6.94
N SER A 34 2.94 -6.48 7.29
CA SER A 34 1.90 -6.86 6.34
C SER A 34 1.61 -5.71 5.35
N GLY A 35 1.40 -6.05 4.09
CA GLY A 35 1.28 -5.13 2.96
C GLY A 35 2.60 -4.86 2.24
N SER A 36 3.76 -5.24 2.79
CA SER A 36 5.03 -5.06 2.07
C SER A 36 5.07 -5.93 0.82
N MET A 37 5.52 -5.36 -0.30
CA MET A 37 5.50 -6.01 -1.62
C MET A 37 6.88 -6.05 -2.26
N LEU A 38 7.13 -7.12 -3.00
CA LEU A 38 8.26 -7.30 -3.91
C LEU A 38 7.75 -7.84 -5.23
N LEU A 39 8.06 -7.16 -6.31
CA LEU A 39 7.84 -7.65 -7.67
C LEU A 39 9.12 -8.24 -8.23
N VAL A 40 9.03 -9.43 -8.80
CA VAL A 40 10.14 -10.14 -9.45
C VAL A 40 9.82 -10.34 -10.93
N ARG A 41 10.73 -9.89 -11.79
CA ARG A 41 10.63 -10.00 -13.25
C ARG A 41 11.26 -11.29 -13.77
N GLN A 42 10.96 -11.65 -15.02
CA GLN A 42 11.56 -12.82 -15.69
C GLN A 42 13.08 -12.76 -15.80
N ASP A 43 13.66 -11.58 -16.02
CA ASP A 43 15.12 -11.39 -16.06
C ASP A 43 15.79 -11.52 -14.67
N GLY A 44 14.98 -11.67 -13.62
CA GLY A 44 15.43 -11.81 -12.25
C GLY A 44 15.78 -10.50 -11.57
N THR A 45 15.46 -9.34 -12.16
CA THR A 45 15.44 -8.03 -11.47
C THR A 45 14.10 -7.84 -10.74
N GLY A 46 14.02 -6.85 -9.85
CA GLY A 46 12.80 -6.61 -9.07
C GLY A 46 12.63 -5.17 -8.59
N VAL A 47 11.48 -4.89 -7.98
CA VAL A 47 11.12 -3.59 -7.38
C VAL A 47 10.39 -3.87 -6.05
N GLY A 48 10.73 -3.11 -5.02
CA GLY A 48 10.24 -3.33 -3.66
C GLY A 48 11.16 -4.21 -2.82
N THR A 49 10.73 -4.54 -1.61
CA THR A 49 11.52 -5.33 -0.65
C THR A 49 10.59 -5.97 0.38
N LEU A 50 10.98 -7.15 0.85
CA LEU A 50 10.33 -7.88 1.95
C LEU A 50 11.10 -7.74 3.26
N GLY A 51 12.13 -6.88 3.30
CA GLY A 51 13.02 -6.66 4.44
C GLY A 51 14.43 -7.19 4.24
N GLY A 52 14.76 -7.72 3.06
CA GLY A 52 16.09 -8.23 2.72
C GLY A 52 16.45 -9.56 3.39
N GLY A 53 17.73 -9.93 3.26
CA GLY A 53 18.28 -11.16 3.87
C GLY A 53 17.83 -12.45 3.18
N CYS A 54 18.01 -13.57 3.89
CA CYS A 54 17.74 -14.91 3.36
C CYS A 54 16.28 -15.12 2.96
N VAL A 55 15.34 -14.52 3.70
CA VAL A 55 13.90 -14.62 3.40
C VAL A 55 13.58 -14.03 2.02
N GLU A 56 14.10 -12.84 1.74
CA GLU A 56 13.87 -12.19 0.45
C GLU A 56 14.50 -13.02 -0.69
N GLY A 57 15.70 -13.58 -0.48
CA GLY A 57 16.34 -14.46 -1.44
C GLY A 57 15.54 -15.73 -1.78
N ASP A 58 14.94 -16.37 -0.78
CA ASP A 58 14.13 -17.58 -0.96
C ASP A 58 12.81 -17.29 -1.67
N ILE A 59 12.15 -16.17 -1.35
CA ILE A 59 10.94 -15.72 -2.05
C ILE A 59 11.27 -15.34 -3.49
N TRP A 60 12.39 -14.67 -3.72
CA TRP A 60 12.87 -14.32 -5.06
C TRP A 60 13.15 -15.57 -5.90
N TYR A 61 13.79 -16.58 -5.31
CA TYR A 61 14.04 -17.85 -5.97
C TYR A 61 12.72 -18.55 -6.33
N ALA A 62 11.78 -18.64 -5.39
CA ALA A 62 10.45 -19.22 -5.63
C ALA A 62 9.72 -18.52 -6.78
N ALA A 63 9.68 -17.18 -6.77
CA ALA A 63 9.10 -16.38 -7.83
C ALA A 63 9.70 -16.68 -9.21
N LYS A 64 11.03 -16.83 -9.30
CA LYS A 64 11.70 -17.19 -10.56
C LYS A 64 11.33 -18.60 -11.03
N GLU A 65 11.21 -19.55 -10.11
CA GLU A 65 10.79 -20.91 -10.44
C GLU A 65 9.32 -20.94 -10.90
N MET A 66 8.44 -20.14 -10.30
CA MET A 66 7.05 -19.99 -10.77
C MET A 66 6.99 -19.47 -12.20
N LEU A 67 7.78 -18.43 -12.51
CA LEU A 67 7.89 -17.87 -13.87
C LEU A 67 8.42 -18.88 -14.88
N ARG A 68 9.43 -19.67 -14.51
CA ARG A 68 10.00 -20.72 -15.38
C ARG A 68 9.02 -21.85 -15.64
N ASN A 69 8.39 -22.34 -14.58
CA ASN A 69 7.56 -23.54 -14.61
C ASN A 69 6.09 -23.26 -14.93
N HIS A 70 5.72 -21.98 -15.14
CA HIS A 70 4.34 -21.55 -15.36
C HIS A 70 3.40 -22.05 -14.25
N SER A 71 3.84 -21.90 -13.00
CA SER A 71 3.10 -22.36 -11.82
C SER A 71 1.99 -21.39 -11.41
N GLY A 72 1.01 -21.89 -10.67
CA GLY A 72 -0.05 -21.07 -10.07
C GLY A 72 0.40 -20.31 -8.82
N PRO A 73 -0.49 -19.51 -8.20
CA PRO A 73 -0.20 -18.78 -6.97
C PRO A 73 0.14 -19.71 -5.79
N GLU A 74 0.93 -19.20 -4.86
CA GLU A 74 1.45 -19.97 -3.71
C GLU A 74 1.36 -19.15 -2.42
N PHE A 75 0.99 -19.81 -1.32
CA PHE A 75 1.12 -19.29 0.03
C PHE A 75 2.32 -19.92 0.72
N LYS A 76 3.17 -19.12 1.36
CA LYS A 76 4.41 -19.58 1.99
C LYS A 76 4.63 -18.93 3.34
N ASP A 77 4.94 -19.72 4.35
CA ASP A 77 5.37 -19.24 5.66
C ASP A 77 6.89 -19.35 5.83
N TYR A 78 7.46 -18.43 6.59
CA TYR A 78 8.88 -18.40 6.88
C TYR A 78 9.11 -18.12 8.37
N PHE A 79 9.83 -19.03 9.02
CA PHE A 79 10.23 -18.91 10.42
C PHE A 79 11.64 -18.31 10.52
N LEU A 80 11.74 -17.13 11.13
CA LEU A 80 13.03 -16.54 11.47
C LEU A 80 13.53 -17.20 12.76
N ASN A 81 14.17 -18.37 12.63
CA ASN A 81 14.70 -19.10 13.78
C ASN A 81 15.90 -18.36 14.43
N GLU A 82 15.96 -18.34 15.77
CA GLU A 82 17.03 -17.73 16.57
C GLU A 82 18.43 -18.26 16.21
N ASP A 83 18.55 -19.54 15.81
CA ASP A 83 19.84 -20.16 15.44
C ASP A 83 20.41 -19.69 14.09
N ILE A 84 19.56 -19.23 13.17
CA ILE A 84 19.98 -18.63 11.89
C ILE A 84 20.28 -17.15 12.10
N ALA A 85 19.44 -16.49 12.89
CA ALA A 85 19.58 -15.09 13.29
C ALA A 85 20.94 -14.82 13.98
N ALA A 86 21.36 -15.72 14.89
CA ALA A 86 22.63 -15.64 15.59
C ALA A 86 23.88 -15.86 14.69
N ARG A 87 23.75 -16.56 13.56
CA ARG A 87 24.87 -16.81 12.63
C ARG A 87 25.07 -15.69 11.61
N ASP A 88 23.98 -15.06 11.17
CA ASP A 88 24.00 -13.98 10.17
C ASP A 88 23.87 -12.56 10.78
N GLY A 89 23.83 -12.45 12.13
CA GLY A 89 23.75 -11.17 12.83
C GLY A 89 22.38 -10.49 12.77
N LEU A 90 21.32 -11.23 12.43
CA LEU A 90 19.94 -10.74 12.40
C LEU A 90 19.27 -11.00 13.76
N VAL A 91 18.35 -10.13 14.20
CA VAL A 91 17.73 -10.16 15.56
C VAL A 91 16.21 -10.41 15.49
N CYS A 92 15.67 -10.64 14.31
CA CYS A 92 14.23 -10.86 14.13
C CYS A 92 13.88 -12.32 14.45
N GLY A 93 13.07 -12.55 15.48
CA GLY A 93 12.58 -13.88 15.91
C GLY A 93 11.10 -14.13 15.58
N GLY A 94 10.60 -13.54 14.48
CA GLY A 94 9.21 -13.61 14.06
C GLY A 94 8.92 -14.64 12.97
N THR A 95 7.64 -14.77 12.62
CA THR A 95 7.19 -15.56 11.46
C THR A 95 6.56 -14.61 10.46
N MET A 96 6.92 -14.75 9.18
CA MET A 96 6.31 -14.01 8.07
C MET A 96 5.56 -14.96 7.17
N TYR A 97 4.47 -14.48 6.59
CA TYR A 97 3.63 -15.23 5.67
C TYR A 97 3.51 -14.43 4.39
N PHE A 98 3.71 -15.10 3.27
CA PHE A 98 3.82 -14.52 1.95
C PHE A 98 2.79 -15.14 1.03
N TYR A 99 2.19 -14.29 0.21
CA TYR A 99 1.40 -14.71 -0.94
C TYR A 99 2.16 -14.34 -2.21
N LEU A 100 2.44 -15.32 -3.06
CA LEU A 100 3.11 -15.14 -4.34
C LEU A 100 2.08 -15.30 -5.45
N GLU A 101 1.93 -14.25 -6.24
CA GLU A 101 0.97 -14.17 -7.32
C GLU A 101 1.69 -14.02 -8.67
N PRO A 102 1.72 -15.07 -9.51
CA PRO A 102 2.24 -14.97 -10.86
C PRO A 102 1.19 -14.30 -11.75
N MET A 103 1.57 -13.19 -12.37
CA MET A 103 0.73 -12.41 -13.26
C MET A 103 1.22 -12.61 -14.69
N TRP A 104 0.38 -13.27 -15.50
CA TRP A 104 0.72 -13.71 -16.86
C TRP A 104 0.22 -12.76 -17.94
N GLU A 105 -0.94 -12.14 -17.72
CA GLU A 105 -1.66 -11.35 -18.72
C GLU A 105 -2.23 -10.06 -18.11
N PRO A 106 -2.50 -9.01 -18.91
CA PRO A 106 -3.08 -7.75 -18.43
C PRO A 106 -4.32 -7.91 -17.56
N SER A 107 -5.20 -8.85 -17.91
CA SER A 107 -6.46 -9.13 -17.20
C SER A 107 -6.26 -9.57 -15.75
N ALA A 108 -5.06 -10.01 -15.37
CA ALA A 108 -4.75 -10.44 -14.01
C ALA A 108 -4.73 -9.28 -13.02
N PHE A 109 -4.24 -8.10 -13.43
CA PHE A 109 -3.98 -7.02 -12.48
C PHE A 109 -4.05 -5.59 -13.03
N VAL A 110 -4.03 -5.35 -14.34
CA VAL A 110 -3.94 -3.97 -14.88
C VAL A 110 -5.10 -3.08 -14.43
N ASP A 111 -6.34 -3.58 -14.50
CA ASP A 111 -7.52 -2.83 -14.04
C ASP A 111 -7.51 -2.59 -12.53
N ILE A 112 -6.99 -3.54 -11.76
CA ILE A 112 -6.86 -3.44 -10.30
C ILE A 112 -5.79 -2.41 -9.95
N GLY A 113 -4.58 -2.61 -10.45
CA GLY A 113 -3.43 -1.76 -10.22
C GLY A 113 -3.68 -0.32 -10.64
N SER A 114 -4.40 -0.08 -11.73
CA SER A 114 -4.78 1.27 -12.16
C SER A 114 -5.64 1.99 -11.11
N GLN A 115 -6.61 1.30 -10.51
CA GLN A 115 -7.44 1.86 -9.43
C GLN A 115 -6.62 2.12 -8.17
N LEU A 116 -5.66 1.25 -7.84
CA LEU A 116 -4.78 1.46 -6.69
C LEU A 116 -3.84 2.66 -6.89
N ILE A 117 -3.34 2.84 -8.12
CA ILE A 117 -2.50 3.99 -8.49
C ILE A 117 -3.31 5.29 -8.39
N ASP A 118 -4.54 5.30 -8.89
CA ASP A 118 -5.44 6.46 -8.79
C ASP A 118 -5.68 6.86 -7.33
N ALA A 119 -5.97 5.90 -6.45
CA ALA A 119 -6.11 6.14 -5.02
C ALA A 119 -4.86 6.79 -4.40
N TYR A 120 -3.65 6.31 -4.77
CA TYR A 120 -2.39 6.92 -4.33
C TYR A 120 -2.17 8.34 -4.87
N GLU A 121 -2.75 8.68 -6.01
CA GLU A 121 -2.59 9.99 -6.66
C GLU A 121 -3.58 11.05 -6.17
N GLY A 122 -4.54 10.66 -5.32
CA GLY A 122 -5.55 11.56 -4.77
C GLY A 122 -6.97 11.22 -5.20
N GLY A 123 -7.15 10.12 -5.94
CA GLY A 123 -8.44 9.52 -6.19
C GLY A 123 -9.07 8.93 -4.93
N ASP A 124 -10.26 8.37 -5.10
CA ASP A 124 -11.03 7.80 -4.01
C ASP A 124 -10.35 6.55 -3.40
N PRO A 125 -10.48 6.31 -2.09
CA PRO A 125 -9.96 5.09 -1.46
C PRO A 125 -10.55 3.82 -2.06
N VAL A 126 -9.72 2.78 -2.09
CA VAL A 126 -10.06 1.45 -2.63
C VAL A 126 -9.69 0.38 -1.61
N GLY A 127 -10.63 -0.50 -1.30
CA GLY A 127 -10.37 -1.74 -0.56
C GLY A 127 -10.16 -2.91 -1.52
N LEU A 128 -9.10 -3.69 -1.32
CA LEU A 128 -8.81 -4.91 -2.08
C LEU A 128 -8.76 -6.10 -1.11
N ALA A 129 -9.64 -7.08 -1.32
CA ALA A 129 -9.57 -8.36 -0.64
C ALA A 129 -9.02 -9.43 -1.60
N THR A 130 -8.10 -10.25 -1.13
CA THR A 130 -7.53 -11.37 -1.86
C THR A 130 -7.60 -12.63 -1.00
N VAL A 131 -8.05 -13.75 -1.57
CA VAL A 131 -7.91 -15.07 -0.94
C VAL A 131 -6.44 -15.48 -1.06
N VAL A 132 -5.73 -15.52 0.06
CA VAL A 132 -4.27 -15.73 0.08
C VAL A 132 -3.87 -17.12 0.55
N ASN A 133 -4.75 -17.84 1.24
CA ASN A 133 -4.52 -19.22 1.62
C ASN A 133 -5.84 -20.00 1.62
N VAL A 134 -5.80 -21.23 1.11
CA VAL A 134 -6.92 -22.17 1.13
C VAL A 134 -6.38 -23.53 1.56
N PRO A 135 -6.65 -23.95 2.81
CA PRO A 135 -6.34 -25.30 3.24
C PRO A 135 -7.04 -26.34 2.35
N ASP A 136 -6.43 -27.52 2.20
CA ASP A 136 -7.04 -28.71 1.61
C ASP A 136 -7.57 -28.58 0.15
N GLY A 137 -6.96 -27.72 -0.67
CA GLY A 137 -7.26 -27.64 -2.10
C GLY A 137 -8.54 -26.87 -2.44
N GLY A 138 -8.92 -25.90 -1.60
CA GLY A 138 -10.00 -24.95 -1.92
C GLY A 138 -9.81 -24.25 -3.27
N ILE A 139 -10.92 -23.90 -3.92
CA ILE A 139 -10.95 -23.58 -5.37
C ILE A 139 -10.76 -22.10 -5.73
N ASN A 140 -10.41 -21.23 -4.77
CA ASN A 140 -10.43 -19.77 -4.97
C ASN A 140 -9.11 -19.07 -4.59
N LEU A 141 -7.97 -19.76 -4.52
CA LEU A 141 -6.69 -19.10 -4.24
C LEU A 141 -6.42 -18.00 -5.28
N GLY A 142 -6.19 -16.78 -4.81
CA GLY A 142 -6.00 -15.61 -5.65
C GLY A 142 -7.27 -14.93 -6.14
N ALA A 143 -8.46 -15.42 -5.76
CA ALA A 143 -9.70 -14.70 -6.02
C ALA A 143 -9.66 -13.32 -5.33
N LYS A 144 -10.16 -12.30 -6.04
CA LYS A 144 -10.11 -10.89 -5.60
C LYS A 144 -11.47 -10.24 -5.61
N LEU A 145 -11.65 -9.33 -4.67
CA LEU A 145 -12.81 -8.45 -4.57
C LEU A 145 -12.32 -7.02 -4.30
N ILE A 146 -12.86 -6.06 -5.04
CA ILE A 146 -12.59 -4.64 -4.87
C ILE A 146 -13.84 -3.94 -4.34
N LEU A 147 -13.66 -3.11 -3.33
CA LEU A 147 -14.64 -2.18 -2.80
C LEU A 147 -14.22 -0.74 -3.11
N LYS A 148 -15.12 0.02 -3.75
CA LYS A 148 -14.98 1.46 -3.96
C LYS A 148 -15.70 2.27 -2.88
N VAL A 149 -15.34 3.54 -2.75
CA VAL A 149 -15.94 4.47 -1.77
C VAL A 149 -17.46 4.65 -1.94
N ASP A 150 -17.99 4.53 -3.17
CA ASP A 150 -19.42 4.64 -3.46
C ASP A 150 -20.21 3.35 -3.09
N GLY A 151 -19.53 2.35 -2.55
CA GLY A 151 -20.08 1.04 -2.21
C GLY A 151 -20.12 0.06 -3.38
N THR A 152 -19.66 0.45 -4.57
CA THR A 152 -19.55 -0.45 -5.72
C THR A 152 -18.56 -1.57 -5.41
N VAL A 153 -18.98 -2.81 -5.66
CA VAL A 153 -18.17 -4.02 -5.50
C VAL A 153 -17.91 -4.64 -6.87
N SER A 154 -16.67 -5.07 -7.12
CA SER A 154 -16.28 -5.81 -8.32
C SER A 154 -15.42 -7.02 -7.97
N GLY A 155 -15.56 -8.10 -8.72
CA GLY A 155 -14.95 -9.40 -8.39
C GLY A 155 -15.77 -10.18 -7.36
N THR A 156 -15.22 -11.32 -6.94
CA THR A 156 -15.79 -12.21 -5.93
C THR A 156 -14.67 -13.09 -5.36
N LEU A 157 -14.78 -13.42 -4.08
CA LEU A 157 -13.94 -14.39 -3.37
C LEU A 157 -14.51 -15.81 -3.46
N GLY A 158 -15.66 -15.97 -4.11
CA GLY A 158 -16.28 -17.24 -4.48
C GLY A 158 -17.52 -17.63 -3.69
N SER A 159 -17.92 -16.85 -2.68
CA SER A 159 -19.24 -16.98 -2.03
C SER A 159 -19.75 -15.65 -1.51
N VAL A 160 -21.08 -15.52 -1.41
CA VAL A 160 -21.74 -14.31 -0.90
C VAL A 160 -21.32 -14.04 0.55
N GLU A 161 -21.20 -15.07 1.38
CA GLU A 161 -20.82 -14.92 2.78
C GLU A 161 -19.38 -14.39 2.92
N LEU A 162 -18.47 -14.85 2.06
CA LEU A 162 -17.08 -14.44 2.05
C LEU A 162 -16.94 -13.01 1.52
N ASP A 163 -17.67 -12.69 0.45
CA ASP A 163 -17.73 -11.35 -0.15
C ASP A 163 -18.27 -10.33 0.84
N ASP A 164 -19.39 -10.63 1.51
CA ASP A 164 -20.00 -9.75 2.51
C ASP A 164 -19.06 -9.49 3.70
N LYS A 165 -18.30 -10.50 4.13
CA LYS A 165 -17.31 -10.35 5.20
C LYS A 165 -16.13 -9.50 4.74
N ALA A 166 -15.62 -9.74 3.53
CA ALA A 166 -14.53 -8.96 2.96
C ALA A 166 -14.92 -7.49 2.76
N VAL A 167 -16.13 -7.20 2.29
CA VAL A 167 -16.65 -5.84 2.16
C VAL A 167 -16.67 -5.12 3.51
N ARG A 168 -17.16 -5.77 4.58
CA ARG A 168 -17.17 -5.18 5.93
C ARG A 168 -15.77 -4.83 6.45
N VAL A 169 -14.78 -5.69 6.20
CA VAL A 169 -13.39 -5.43 6.59
C VAL A 169 -12.78 -4.34 5.71
N ALA A 170 -13.04 -4.38 4.40
CA ALA A 170 -12.56 -3.39 3.44
C ALA A 170 -13.03 -1.97 3.80
N GLN A 171 -14.29 -1.82 4.25
CA GLN A 171 -14.83 -0.54 4.74
C GLN A 171 -14.06 0.04 5.94
N GLN A 172 -13.42 -0.81 6.75
CA GLN A 172 -12.67 -0.38 7.94
C GLN A 172 -11.24 0.03 7.59
N VAL A 173 -10.66 -0.54 6.53
CA VAL A 173 -9.24 -0.36 6.19
C VAL A 173 -9.00 0.58 5.01
N ALA A 174 -9.95 0.70 4.06
CA ALA A 174 -9.79 1.45 2.81
C ALA A 174 -9.40 2.91 3.05
N ASP A 175 -10.21 3.62 3.84
CA ASP A 175 -10.06 5.04 4.10
C ASP A 175 -8.74 5.39 4.76
N VAL A 176 -8.26 4.55 5.69
CA VAL A 176 -7.06 4.80 6.48
C VAL A 176 -5.78 4.17 5.89
N GLY A 177 -5.90 3.42 4.79
CA GLY A 177 -4.78 2.77 4.14
C GLY A 177 -4.11 1.68 4.99
N SER A 178 -4.89 0.98 5.82
CA SER A 178 -4.40 -0.11 6.66
C SER A 178 -4.63 -1.47 5.98
N ASN A 179 -4.27 -2.56 6.66
CA ASN A 179 -4.58 -3.91 6.20
C ASN A 179 -4.97 -4.80 7.37
N GLU A 180 -5.76 -5.82 7.06
CA GLU A 180 -6.23 -6.82 8.02
C GLU A 180 -6.39 -8.18 7.33
N SER A 181 -6.24 -9.26 8.09
CA SER A 181 -6.50 -10.61 7.60
C SER A 181 -7.58 -11.26 8.45
N PHE A 182 -8.43 -12.05 7.83
CA PHE A 182 -9.35 -12.91 8.57
C PHE A 182 -9.32 -14.34 8.03
N VAL A 183 -9.63 -15.27 8.91
CA VAL A 183 -9.74 -16.70 8.59
C VAL A 183 -11.19 -17.13 8.78
N THR A 184 -11.69 -17.96 7.88
CA THR A 184 -13.01 -18.60 7.94
C THR A 184 -12.94 -19.91 8.73
N GLU A 185 -14.09 -20.53 9.01
CA GLU A 185 -14.15 -21.80 9.78
C GLU A 185 -13.48 -22.97 9.05
N ASP A 186 -13.50 -22.96 7.71
CA ASP A 186 -12.80 -23.93 6.87
C ASP A 186 -11.30 -23.62 6.68
N GLY A 187 -10.81 -22.55 7.32
CA GLY A 187 -9.41 -22.16 7.32
C GLY A 187 -8.97 -21.31 6.13
N THR A 188 -9.87 -20.93 5.22
CA THR A 188 -9.56 -19.97 4.14
C THR A 188 -9.12 -18.63 4.75
N GLU A 189 -7.93 -18.15 4.34
CA GLU A 189 -7.37 -16.87 4.78
C GLU A 189 -7.59 -15.82 3.67
N VAL A 190 -8.19 -14.70 4.05
CA VAL A 190 -8.39 -13.53 3.19
C VAL A 190 -7.55 -12.39 3.76
N PHE A 191 -6.74 -11.78 2.90
CA PHE A 191 -6.01 -10.56 3.19
C PHE A 191 -6.74 -9.38 2.56
N VAL A 192 -7.00 -8.34 3.36
CA VAL A 192 -7.74 -7.15 2.96
C VAL A 192 -6.85 -5.93 3.16
N GLU A 193 -6.66 -5.17 2.09
CA GLU A 193 -5.79 -4.00 2.05
C GLU A 193 -6.60 -2.76 1.67
N GLY A 194 -6.32 -1.66 2.34
CA GLY A 194 -6.79 -0.33 1.98
C GLY A 194 -5.73 0.43 1.20
N PHE A 195 -6.12 1.01 0.08
CA PHE A 195 -5.31 1.87 -0.75
C PHE A 195 -5.96 3.25 -0.82
N THR A 196 -5.20 4.27 -0.49
CA THR A 196 -5.70 5.62 -0.31
C THR A 196 -4.57 6.61 -0.52
N THR A 197 -4.94 7.88 -0.60
CA THR A 197 -3.97 8.96 -0.75
C THR A 197 -3.00 8.95 0.42
N PRO A 198 -1.68 9.09 0.18
CA PRO A 198 -0.71 9.27 1.25
C PRO A 198 -1.14 10.40 2.19
N PRO A 199 -0.81 10.31 3.49
CA PRO A 199 -1.26 11.28 4.46
C PRO A 199 -0.79 12.69 4.05
N THR A 200 -1.73 13.62 4.00
CA THR A 200 -1.50 14.98 3.50
C THR A 200 -1.62 15.95 4.66
N LEU A 201 -0.61 16.78 4.87
CA LEU A 201 -0.65 17.85 5.86
C LEU A 201 -0.83 19.21 5.17
N ALA A 202 -2.00 19.82 5.34
CA ALA A 202 -2.27 21.19 4.99
C ALA A 202 -1.86 22.13 6.13
N VAL A 203 -0.78 22.87 5.93
CA VAL A 203 -0.26 23.85 6.88
C VAL A 203 -0.80 25.24 6.51
N ILE A 204 -1.75 25.72 7.30
CA ILE A 204 -2.39 27.02 7.14
C ILE A 204 -1.62 28.06 7.96
N GLY A 205 -0.70 28.76 7.32
CA GLY A 205 0.24 29.72 7.89
C GLY A 205 1.69 29.24 7.72
N GLY A 206 2.40 29.80 6.75
CA GLY A 206 3.78 29.44 6.37
C GLY A 206 4.88 30.10 7.20
N GLY A 207 4.52 30.67 8.37
CA GLY A 207 5.42 31.30 9.34
C GLY A 207 6.50 30.38 9.93
N HIS A 208 7.15 30.78 11.01
CA HIS A 208 8.20 29.95 11.65
C HIS A 208 7.64 28.62 12.17
N VAL A 209 6.47 28.65 12.81
CA VAL A 209 5.80 27.44 13.31
C VAL A 209 5.38 26.53 12.16
N GLY A 210 4.68 27.07 11.15
CA GLY A 210 4.27 26.29 9.98
C GLY A 210 5.45 25.67 9.22
N LYS A 211 6.58 26.38 9.12
CA LYS A 211 7.81 25.84 8.55
C LYS A 211 8.33 24.63 9.32
N ALA A 212 8.47 24.74 10.64
CA ALA A 212 8.92 23.63 11.48
C ALA A 212 7.97 22.42 11.40
N THR A 213 6.65 22.67 11.40
CA THR A 213 5.65 21.61 11.24
C THR A 213 5.76 20.93 9.87
N ALA A 214 5.88 21.70 8.80
CA ALA A 214 6.03 21.18 7.44
C ALA A 214 7.31 20.35 7.26
N ASP A 215 8.43 20.78 7.85
CA ASP A 215 9.70 20.02 7.82
C ASP A 215 9.57 18.66 8.51
N LEU A 216 8.92 18.62 9.67
CA LEU A 216 8.67 17.38 10.40
C LEU A 216 7.73 16.46 9.61
N ALA A 217 6.65 17.02 9.07
CA ALA A 217 5.68 16.28 8.29
C ALA A 217 6.31 15.62 7.05
N ASN A 218 7.12 16.37 6.30
CA ASN A 218 7.87 15.84 5.16
C ASN A 218 8.82 14.71 5.58
N SER A 219 9.52 14.86 6.72
CA SER A 219 10.40 13.82 7.25
C SER A 219 9.67 12.53 7.64
N LEU A 220 8.39 12.64 8.01
CA LEU A 220 7.50 11.51 8.29
C LEU A 220 6.82 10.94 7.03
N GLY A 221 7.09 11.52 5.85
CA GLY A 221 6.53 11.07 4.58
C GLY A 221 5.15 11.65 4.22
N TYR A 222 4.70 12.71 4.90
CA TYR A 222 3.46 13.40 4.53
C TYR A 222 3.64 14.16 3.22
N ARG A 223 2.59 14.18 2.39
CA ARG A 223 2.44 15.20 1.34
C ARG A 223 2.21 16.54 2.03
N VAL A 224 3.02 17.54 1.72
CA VAL A 224 2.94 18.85 2.38
C VAL A 224 2.30 19.87 1.44
N PHE A 225 1.23 20.50 1.93
CA PHE A 225 0.56 21.62 1.29
C PHE A 225 0.67 22.84 2.20
N VAL A 226 1.16 23.97 1.69
CA VAL A 226 1.35 25.19 2.51
C VAL A 226 0.50 26.31 1.97
N VAL A 227 -0.22 26.98 2.86
CA VAL A 227 -1.03 28.15 2.56
C VAL A 227 -0.55 29.31 3.40
N ASP A 228 -0.31 30.47 2.78
CA ASP A 228 -0.13 31.73 3.49
C ASP A 228 -0.67 32.86 2.60
N ASP A 229 -1.14 33.94 3.21
CA ASP A 229 -1.59 35.12 2.49
C ASP A 229 -0.43 35.97 1.95
N ARG A 230 0.81 35.64 2.34
CA ARG A 230 2.01 36.42 2.05
C ARG A 230 3.00 35.62 1.20
N PRO A 231 3.38 36.10 0.00
CA PRO A 231 4.23 35.38 -0.95
C PRO A 231 5.57 34.89 -0.36
N GLU A 232 6.17 35.67 0.53
CA GLU A 232 7.45 35.33 1.17
C GLU A 232 7.34 34.16 2.17
N PHE A 233 6.11 33.77 2.55
CA PHE A 233 5.81 32.64 3.42
C PHE A 233 5.10 31.47 2.72
N ALA A 234 4.78 31.58 1.42
CA ALA A 234 4.22 30.49 0.63
C ALA A 234 4.91 30.41 -0.74
N ASN A 235 6.12 29.85 -0.75
CA ASN A 235 6.94 29.67 -1.96
C ASN A 235 7.86 28.45 -1.87
N SER A 236 8.36 28.01 -3.02
CA SER A 236 9.23 26.85 -3.17
C SER A 236 10.64 27.05 -2.63
N GLU A 237 11.15 28.28 -2.53
CA GLU A 237 12.46 28.53 -1.89
C GLU A 237 12.42 28.16 -0.41
N ARG A 238 11.31 28.48 0.27
CA ARG A 238 11.09 28.17 1.68
C ARG A 238 10.62 26.73 1.91
N PHE A 239 9.85 26.18 0.96
CA PHE A 239 9.28 24.83 1.03
C PHE A 239 9.57 24.02 -0.25
N PRO A 240 10.83 23.64 -0.51
CA PRO A 240 11.20 22.97 -1.76
C PRO A 240 10.63 21.55 -1.91
N TYR A 241 10.20 20.95 -0.80
CA TYR A 241 9.57 19.62 -0.74
C TYR A 241 8.05 19.69 -0.67
N ALA A 242 7.45 20.87 -0.49
CA ALA A 242 6.00 20.98 -0.50
C ALA A 242 5.52 20.69 -1.91
N GLU A 243 4.52 19.83 -2.01
CA GLU A 243 3.91 19.52 -3.30
C GLU A 243 3.28 20.76 -3.90
N GLN A 244 2.71 21.60 -3.04
CA GLN A 244 2.15 22.87 -3.46
C GLN A 244 2.27 23.92 -2.35
N THR A 245 2.63 25.13 -2.77
CA THR A 245 2.55 26.34 -1.95
C THR A 245 1.54 27.29 -2.56
N VAL A 246 0.55 27.72 -1.79
CA VAL A 246 -0.55 28.55 -2.24
C VAL A 246 -0.52 29.88 -1.53
N VAL A 247 -0.36 30.96 -2.32
CA VAL A 247 -0.63 32.32 -1.86
C VAL A 247 -2.12 32.56 -1.94
N SER A 248 -2.82 32.54 -0.81
CA SER A 248 -4.28 32.73 -0.75
C SER A 248 -4.68 33.31 0.59
N SER A 249 -5.78 34.06 0.60
CA SER A 249 -6.52 34.32 1.83
C SER A 249 -7.04 33.02 2.45
N TYR A 250 -7.18 33.00 3.77
CA TYR A 250 -7.52 31.79 4.53
C TYR A 250 -8.98 31.33 4.36
N ASP A 251 -9.82 32.09 3.65
CA ASP A 251 -11.21 31.76 3.32
C ASP A 251 -11.38 31.00 1.99
N ARG A 252 -10.30 30.78 1.21
CA ARG A 252 -10.39 30.17 -0.14
C ARG A 252 -9.40 29.05 -0.43
N TRP A 253 -8.53 28.73 0.51
CA TRP A 253 -7.48 27.74 0.25
C TRP A 253 -8.02 26.32 0.02
N PHE A 254 -9.18 25.98 0.58
CA PHE A 254 -9.83 24.68 0.40
C PHE A 254 -10.28 24.44 -1.05
N GLU A 255 -10.38 25.48 -1.88
CA GLU A 255 -10.65 25.34 -3.31
C GLU A 255 -9.42 24.78 -4.08
N LYS A 256 -8.26 24.73 -3.44
CA LYS A 256 -6.97 24.31 -4.03
C LYS A 256 -6.49 22.95 -3.55
N LEU A 257 -7.19 22.33 -2.61
CA LEU A 257 -6.84 21.02 -2.07
C LEU A 257 -8.11 20.19 -1.88
N THR A 258 -8.13 18.99 -2.45
CA THR A 258 -9.17 18.00 -2.15
C THR A 258 -8.94 17.46 -0.74
N ILE A 259 -9.87 17.74 0.17
CA ILE A 259 -9.81 17.26 1.56
C ILE A 259 -10.50 15.89 1.62
N ASN A 260 -9.75 14.88 2.07
CA ASN A 260 -10.28 13.55 2.36
C ASN A 260 -9.91 13.11 3.78
N VAL A 261 -10.28 11.88 4.14
CA VAL A 261 -10.02 11.26 5.46
C VAL A 261 -8.54 11.23 5.87
N ASN A 262 -7.61 11.31 4.91
CA ASN A 262 -6.16 11.35 5.14
C ASN A 262 -5.57 12.76 5.04
N THR A 263 -6.42 13.79 5.00
CA THR A 263 -6.01 15.18 5.04
C THR A 263 -6.05 15.72 6.46
N PHE A 264 -4.90 16.12 6.98
CA PHE A 264 -4.73 16.71 8.29
C PHE A 264 -4.48 18.21 8.12
N ILE A 265 -5.17 19.02 8.92
CA ILE A 265 -5.08 20.49 8.83
C ILE A 265 -4.43 21.01 10.09
N VAL A 266 -3.32 21.74 9.93
CA VAL A 266 -2.68 22.48 11.02
C VAL A 266 -2.80 23.97 10.73
N VAL A 267 -3.48 24.67 11.65
CA VAL A 267 -3.57 26.12 11.64
C VAL A 267 -2.44 26.70 12.49
N ALA A 268 -1.54 27.44 11.84
CA ALA A 268 -0.41 28.13 12.47
C ALA A 268 -0.32 29.59 11.98
N THR A 269 -1.46 30.29 11.95
CA THR A 269 -1.55 31.69 11.54
C THR A 269 -1.23 32.65 12.70
N ARG A 270 -1.07 33.94 12.40
CA ARG A 270 -0.74 34.99 13.40
C ARG A 270 -1.97 35.52 14.16
N GLY A 271 -3.05 34.74 14.24
CA GLY A 271 -4.30 35.16 14.89
C GLY A 271 -5.36 35.71 13.93
N THR A 272 -5.52 35.10 12.75
CA THR A 272 -6.54 35.51 11.78
C THR A 272 -7.94 35.05 12.22
N VAL A 273 -8.94 35.92 12.07
CA VAL A 273 -10.36 35.55 12.19
C VAL A 273 -10.75 34.78 10.93
N PHE A 274 -11.26 33.57 11.08
CA PHE A 274 -11.76 32.70 10.02
C PHE A 274 -13.14 33.14 9.51
#